data_AF-A0A6V8LUX9-F1
#
_entry.id   AF-A0A6V8LUX9-F1
#
_cell.length_a   1.000
_cell.length_b   1.000
_cell.length_c   1.000
_cell.angle_alpha   90.00
_cell.angle_beta   90.00
_cell.angle_gamma   90.00
#
_symmetry.space_group_name_H-M   'P 1'
#
loop_
_entity.id
_entity.type
_entity.pdbx_description
1 polymer ?
#
loop_
_entity_poly.entity_id
_entity_poly.type
_entity_poly.pdbx_seq_one_letter_code
_entity_poly.pdbx_strand_id
1 'polypeptide(L)' 'MKENLDLVFKGLLLALLAAFVWVWSETRSVGRYAYFRDGDLEFVLDTSTGMLYQGGYAMNHLTGQEGPVRKDPMRP' A
#
# COMPACT_ATOMS: atom_id res chain seq x y z
N MET A 1 -2.01 -42.00 -13.05
CA MET A 1 -2.84 -40.89 -13.59
C MET A 1 -3.22 -39.86 -12.53
N LYS A 2 -3.70 -40.25 -11.34
CA LYS A 2 -4.10 -39.29 -10.28
C LYS A 2 -2.95 -38.43 -9.74
N GLU A 3 -1.75 -38.98 -9.57
CA GLU A 3 -0.58 -38.23 -9.07
C GLU A 3 -0.08 -37.16 -10.05
N ASN A 4 -0.05 -37.45 -11.34
CA ASN A 4 0.32 -36.45 -12.35
C ASN A 4 -0.69 -35.31 -12.40
N LEU A 5 -1.98 -35.61 -12.18
CA LEU A 5 -3.03 -34.59 -12.14
C LEU A 5 -2.89 -33.70 -10.90
N ASP A 6 -2.58 -34.29 -9.75
CA ASP A 6 -2.33 -33.56 -8.49
C ASP A 6 -1.09 -32.66 -8.59
N LEU A 7 -0.01 -33.16 -9.21
CA LEU A 7 1.21 -32.39 -9.43
C LEU A 7 0.97 -31.17 -10.33
N VAL A 8 0.23 -31.35 -11.43
CA VAL A 8 -0.13 -30.26 -12.34
C VAL A 8 -1.05 -29.25 -11.65
N PHE A 9 -2.02 -29.71 -10.87
CA PHE A 9 -2.92 -28.84 -10.12
C PHE A 9 -2.17 -27.97 -9.11
N LYS A 10 -1.26 -28.56 -8.33
CA LYS A 10 -0.42 -27.83 -7.38
C LYS A 10 0.50 -26.82 -8.08
N GLY A 11 1.06 -27.19 -9.23
CA GLY A 11 1.86 -26.28 -10.06
C GLY A 11 1.06 -25.07 -10.54
N LEU A 12 -0.16 -25.30 -11.04
CA LEU A 12 -1.07 -24.22 -11.43
C LEU A 12 -1.47 -23.34 -10.24
N LEU A 13 -1.72 -23.94 -9.08
CA LEU A 13 -2.08 -23.20 -7.88
C LEU A 13 -0.96 -22.26 -7.43
N LEU A 14 0.29 -22.72 -7.48
CA LEU A 14 1.47 -21.91 -7.17
C LEU A 14 1.67 -20.78 -8.18
N ALA A 15 1.47 -21.06 -9.48
CA ALA A 15 1.56 -20.03 -10.52
C ALA A 15 0.48 -18.95 -10.35
N LEU A 16 -0.76 -19.35 -10.04
CA LEU A 16 -1.85 -18.43 -9.73
C LEU A 16 -1.56 -17.59 -8.49
N LEU A 17 -1.03 -18.20 -7.43
CA LEU A 17 -0.65 -17.47 -6.22
C LEU A 17 0.45 -16.45 -6.51
N ALA A 18 1.48 -16.83 -7.28
CA ALA A 18 2.56 -15.93 -7.66
C ALA A 18 2.04 -14.74 -8.49
N ALA A 19 1.17 -15.00 -9.48
CA ALA A 19 0.54 -13.96 -10.27
C ALA A 19 -0.32 -13.03 -9.42
N PHE A 20 -1.10 -13.57 -8.47
CA PHE A 20 -1.90 -12.79 -7.54
C PHE A 20 -1.04 -11.86 -6.67
N VAL A 21 0.04 -12.39 -6.06
CA VAL A 21 0.95 -11.61 -5.21
C VAL A 21 1.62 -10.51 -6.02
N TRP A 22 2.04 -10.81 -7.25
CA TRP A 22 2.65 -9.83 -8.15
C TRP A 22 1.68 -8.67 -8.46
N VAL A 23 0.47 -8.99 -8.93
CA VAL A 23 -0.56 -7.98 -9.23
C VAL A 23 -0.95 -7.17 -7.98
N TRP A 24 -1.11 -7.82 -6.84
CA TRP A 24 -1.42 -7.17 -5.57
C TRP A 24 -0.30 -6.21 -5.12
N SER A 25 0.96 -6.61 -5.32
CA SER A 25 2.12 -5.76 -5.01
C SER A 25 2.18 -4.53 -5.92
N GLU A 26 2.00 -4.69 -7.23
CA GLU A 26 2.01 -3.59 -8.19
C GLU A 26 0.89 -2.58 -7.88
N THR A 27 -0.33 -3.08 -7.65
CA THR A 27 -1.51 -2.24 -7.45
C THR A 27 -1.50 -1.46 -6.14
N ARG A 28 -0.73 -1.90 -5.13
CA ARG A 28 -0.64 -1.20 -3.83
C ARG A 28 0.00 0.19 -3.92
N SER A 29 0.73 0.47 -4.99
CA SER A 29 1.41 1.75 -5.21
C SER A 29 0.57 2.76 -6.01
N VAL A 30 -0.40 2.29 -6.79
CA VAL A 30 -1.23 3.15 -7.66
C VAL A 30 -2.34 3.81 -6.83
N GLY A 31 -2.37 5.14 -6.78
CA GLY A 31 -3.38 5.88 -6.02
C GLY A 31 -3.15 5.91 -4.50
N ARG A 32 -1.94 5.54 -4.04
CA ARG A 32 -1.58 5.52 -2.62
C ARG A 32 -1.62 6.89 -1.96
N TYR A 33 -1.27 7.95 -2.69
CA TYR A 33 -1.26 9.32 -2.16
C TYR A 33 -2.36 10.14 -2.83
N ALA A 34 -3.31 10.60 -2.02
CA ALA A 34 -4.36 11.52 -2.44
C ALA A 34 -4.00 12.95 -1.98
N TYR A 35 -4.01 13.90 -2.90
CA TYR A 35 -3.74 15.31 -2.63
C TYR A 35 -5.05 16.05 -2.42
N PHE A 36 -5.16 16.76 -1.31
CA PHE A 36 -6.31 17.60 -0.99
C PHE A 36 -5.87 19.04 -0.81
N ARG A 37 -6.62 19.95 -1.43
CA ARG A 37 -6.46 21.39 -1.27
C ARG A 37 -7.82 22.03 -1.03
N ASP A 38 -7.99 22.63 0.13
CA ASP A 38 -9.19 23.37 0.50
C ASP A 38 -8.80 24.75 1.04
N GLY A 39 -8.98 25.78 0.21
CA GLY A 39 -8.51 27.14 0.50
C GLY A 39 -6.99 27.19 0.72
N ASP A 40 -6.59 27.53 1.94
CA ASP A 40 -5.19 27.63 2.40
C ASP A 40 -4.65 26.32 2.99
N LEU A 41 -5.47 25.28 3.11
CA LEU A 41 -5.06 23.98 3.64
C LEU A 41 -4.61 23.05 2.50
N GLU A 42 -3.35 22.62 2.55
CA GLU A 42 -2.78 21.61 1.66
C GLU A 42 -2.30 20.41 2.47
N PHE A 43 -2.84 19.22 2.19
CA PHE A 43 -2.42 17.98 2.84
C PHE A 43 -2.44 16.79 1.88
N VAL A 44 -1.59 15.80 2.19
CA VAL A 44 -1.48 14.54 1.45
C VAL A 44 -1.96 13.40 2.34
N LEU A 45 -2.90 12.59 1.86
CA LEU A 45 -3.34 11.37 2.54
C LEU A 45 -2.69 10.15 1.89
N ASP A 46 -1.93 9.37 2.67
CA ASP A 46 -1.60 8.00 2.31
C ASP A 46 -2.83 7.12 2.58
N THR A 47 -3.57 6.79 1.53
CA THR A 47 -4.81 6.01 1.58
C THR A 47 -4.57 4.57 2.04
N SER A 48 -3.33 4.08 2.00
CA SER A 48 -2.98 2.73 2.44
C SER A 48 -2.69 2.62 3.94
N THR A 49 -2.21 3.71 4.57
CA THR A 49 -1.84 3.73 5.99
C THR A 49 -2.76 4.63 6.82
N GLY A 50 -3.48 5.53 6.17
CA GLY A 50 -4.23 6.56 6.84
C GLY A 50 -3.39 7.70 7.40
N MET A 51 -2.16 7.88 6.93
CA MET A 51 -1.33 8.99 7.37
C MET A 51 -1.65 10.24 6.56
N LEU A 52 -1.96 11.33 7.25
CA LEU A 52 -2.09 12.68 6.70
C LEU A 52 -0.74 13.41 6.85
N TYR A 53 -0.24 14.01 5.79
CA TYR A 53 0.99 14.81 5.78
C TYR A 53 0.65 16.26 5.47
N GLN A 54 1.03 17.17 6.36
CA GLN A 54 0.77 18.60 6.23
C GLN A 54 1.90 19.41 6.89
N GLY A 55 2.50 20.36 6.15
CA GLY A 55 3.43 21.34 6.73
C GLY A 55 4.65 20.77 7.48
N GLY A 56 5.10 19.55 7.16
CA GLY A 56 6.20 18.87 7.88
C GLY A 56 5.77 18.03 9.10
N TYR A 57 4.46 17.90 9.34
CA TYR A 57 3.86 17.02 10.34
C TYR A 57 3.09 15.87 9.69
N ALA A 58 3.08 14.72 10.36
CA ALA A 58 2.32 13.53 9.97
C ALA A 58 1.32 13.20 11.08
N MET A 59 0.07 12.97 10.71
CA MET A 59 -1.01 12.59 11.62
C MET A 59 -1.63 11.27 11.17
N ASN A 60 -1.77 10.32 12.09
CA ASN A 60 -2.56 9.13 11.83
C ASN A 60 -4.06 9.47 11.99
N HIS A 61 -4.83 9.46 10.90
CA HIS A 61 -6.26 9.82 10.98
C HIS A 61 -7.12 8.79 11.73
N LEU A 62 -6.61 7.57 11.95
CA LEU A 62 -7.33 6.51 12.67
C LEU A 62 -7.15 6.62 14.19
N THR A 63 -5.97 7.03 14.64
CA THR A 63 -5.62 7.07 16.08
C THR A 63 -5.49 8.48 16.64
N GLY A 64 -5.44 9.50 15.78
CA GLY A 64 -5.23 10.90 16.19
C GLY A 64 -3.81 11.20 16.66
N GLN A 65 -2.87 10.26 16.53
CA GLN A 65 -1.48 10.49 16.93
C GLN A 65 -0.77 11.37 15.90
N GLU A 66 -0.15 12.45 16.40
CA GLU A 66 0.61 13.41 15.61
C GLU A 66 2.12 13.25 15.90
N GLY A 67 2.94 13.44 14.86
CA GLY A 67 4.38 13.45 14.99
C GLY A 67 5.04 14.23 13.86
N PRO A 68 6.32 14.60 14.00
CA PRO A 68 7.06 15.14 12.88
C PRO A 68 7.05 14.13 11.73
N VAL A 69 6.96 14.60 10.48
CA VAL A 69 7.23 13.74 9.33
C VAL A 69 8.65 13.24 9.50
N ARG A 70 8.81 11.95 9.83
CA ARG A 70 10.15 11.34 9.84
C ARG A 70 10.72 11.58 8.45
N LYS A 71 11.88 12.24 8.38
CA LYS A 71 12.57 12.57 7.12
C LYS A 71 12.97 11.36 6.27
N ASP A 72 12.67 10.13 6.71
CA ASP A 72 12.79 8.93 5.90
C ASP A 72 11.61 7.97 6.16
N PRO A 73 10.56 7.98 5.33
CA PRO A 73 9.68 6.84 5.12
C PRO A 73 10.07 6.03 3.87
N MET A 74 11.05 6.49 3.08
CA MET A 74 11.36 6.02 1.72
C MET A 74 12.87 5.94 1.40
N ARG A 75 13.69 5.42 2.32
CA ARG A 75 14.98 4.83 1.94
C ARG A 75 14.82 3.30 1.87
N PRO A 76 15.23 2.62 0.79
CA PRO A 76 15.68 1.24 0.93
C PRO A 76 16.87 1.15 1.89
#